data_AF-A0AAJ5ZB21-F1
#
_entry.id   AF-A0AAJ5ZB21-F1
#
_cell.length_a   1.000
_cell.length_b   1.000
_cell.length_c   1.000
_cell.angle_alpha   90.00
_cell.angle_beta   90.00
_cell.angle_gamma   90.00
#
_symmetry.space_group_name_H-M   'P 1'
#
loop_
_entity.id
_entity.type
_entity.pdbx_description
1 polymer ?
#
loop_
_entity_poly.entity_id
_entity_poly.type
_entity_poly.pdbx_seq_one_letter_code
_entity_poly.pdbx_strand_id
1 'polypeptide(L)'
;MNQDSDGLPQVDKTASHATSLAIARNPESSLEMLAALVPLGDAFTAIHVVKHPNASAQLIEDILNYPYDELSKNRIKHSAFMNPNVSPDILRKAWSPQLPVNSPLVEWVVQSPAATSELLGDVGIDLVSKAASHQGSLSSISKLSGMLFGNAKLTQADMGRILESMISQLSVDSDRAVAMAQPLASKYAEKMTPEALELLAGLQSRSVDAQLVQRAEIFTSTKAITTIFKTGGPLSRNRLFKNLSMDSLVLLTDDVLEVMSEPDIKKALRAIDGLADQSVVTRAAADGVLRLDQLVTKMHKTLGELLLAEGCTAVYQAIQAGMLQLQIMQNATGQENADGQQPVSRRRLQL
;
A
#
# COMPACT_ATOMS: atom_id res chain seq x y z
N MET A 1 6.30 3.94 66.64
CA MET A 1 6.81 4.56 65.39
C MET A 1 5.70 4.41 64.38
N ASN A 2 4.86 5.44 64.29
CA ASN A 2 3.73 5.49 63.36
C ASN A 2 4.26 5.89 61.99
N GLN A 3 3.87 5.14 60.97
CA GLN A 3 4.17 5.44 59.58
C GLN A 3 3.29 6.61 59.13
N ASP A 4 3.94 7.64 58.60
CA ASP A 4 3.33 8.75 57.88
C ASP A 4 2.54 8.19 56.68
N SER A 5 1.22 8.20 56.78
CA SER A 5 0.34 8.06 55.62
C SER A 5 0.27 9.43 54.94
N ASP A 6 0.99 9.56 53.84
CA ASP A 6 0.97 10.69 52.92
C ASP A 6 -0.46 11.22 52.69
N GLY A 7 -0.68 12.45 53.13
CA GLY A 7 -1.88 13.21 52.84
C GLY A 7 -1.91 13.58 51.36
N LEU A 8 -2.51 12.73 50.52
CA LEU A 8 -2.89 13.11 49.17
C LEU A 8 -3.78 14.36 49.26
N PRO A 9 -3.48 15.46 48.54
CA PRO A 9 -4.35 16.63 48.51
C PRO A 9 -5.74 16.22 48.02
N GLN A 10 -6.71 16.21 48.92
CA GLN A 10 -8.11 16.08 48.55
C GLN A 10 -8.50 17.33 47.76
N VAL A 11 -9.04 17.13 46.56
CA VAL A 11 -9.62 18.21 45.76
C VAL A 11 -10.90 18.66 46.47
N ASP A 12 -10.82 19.74 47.24
CA ASP A 12 -12.02 20.39 47.78
C ASP A 12 -12.87 20.91 46.62
N LYS A 13 -14.19 20.77 46.70
CA LYS A 13 -15.15 21.27 45.70
C LYS A 13 -15.12 22.80 45.55
N THR A 14 -14.38 23.49 46.42
CA THR A 14 -14.10 24.93 46.37
C THR A 14 -12.78 25.28 45.68
N ALA A 15 -12.04 24.29 45.19
CA ALA A 15 -10.74 24.49 44.56
C ALA A 15 -10.84 25.55 43.45
N SER A 16 -10.00 26.59 43.57
CA SER A 16 -9.97 27.65 42.56
C SER A 16 -9.65 27.07 41.18
N HIS A 17 -10.09 27.74 40.11
CA HIS A 17 -9.72 27.36 38.74
C HIS A 17 -8.20 27.19 38.58
N ALA A 18 -7.41 28.05 39.24
CA ALA A 18 -5.95 27.95 39.24
C ALA A 18 -5.44 26.66 39.91
N THR A 19 -6.05 26.25 41.02
CA THR A 19 -5.72 25.01 41.72
C THR A 19 -6.05 23.78 40.88
N SER A 20 -7.24 23.75 40.28
CA SER A 20 -7.69 22.64 39.41
C SER A 20 -6.77 22.47 38.20
N LEU A 21 -6.39 23.58 37.59
CA LEU A 21 -5.46 23.59 36.46
C LEU A 21 -4.04 23.15 36.86
N ALA A 22 -3.56 23.55 38.04
CA ALA A 22 -2.27 23.12 38.54
C ALA A 22 -2.22 21.60 38.75
N ILE A 23 -3.28 21.02 39.30
CA ILE A 23 -3.42 19.56 39.45
C ILE A 23 -3.44 18.88 38.07
N ALA A 24 -4.26 19.35 37.12
CA ALA A 24 -4.36 18.75 35.79
C ALA A 24 -3.06 18.85 34.96
N ARG A 25 -2.14 19.75 35.32
CA ARG A 25 -0.84 19.93 34.64
C ARG A 25 0.31 19.20 35.32
N ASN A 26 0.13 18.78 36.58
CA ASN A 26 1.17 18.09 37.32
C ASN A 26 1.26 16.63 36.86
N PRO A 27 2.36 16.17 36.22
CA PRO A 27 2.48 14.81 35.69
C PRO A 27 2.36 13.71 36.76
N GLU A 28 2.62 14.06 38.03
CA GLU A 28 2.51 13.14 39.18
C GLU A 28 1.08 13.05 39.74
N SER A 29 0.12 13.79 39.18
CA SER A 29 -1.28 13.71 39.61
C SER A 29 -1.82 12.30 39.39
N SER A 30 -2.40 11.74 40.46
CA SER A 30 -2.99 10.42 40.44
C SER A 30 -4.28 10.40 39.61
N LEU A 31 -4.71 9.21 39.19
CA LEU A 31 -5.97 9.05 38.47
C LEU A 31 -7.16 9.57 39.28
N GLU A 32 -7.17 9.34 40.60
CA GLU A 32 -8.23 9.78 41.51
C GLU A 32 -8.31 11.31 41.59
N MET A 33 -7.16 11.99 41.65
CA MET A 33 -7.09 13.45 41.64
C MET A 33 -7.65 14.02 40.34
N LEU A 34 -7.27 13.43 39.20
CA LEU A 34 -7.73 13.85 37.88
C LEU A 34 -9.24 13.60 37.70
N ALA A 35 -9.74 12.46 38.17
CA ALA A 35 -11.16 12.13 38.14
C ALA A 35 -11.99 13.11 38.98
N ALA A 36 -11.46 13.58 40.12
CA ALA A 36 -12.11 14.58 40.96
C ALA A 36 -12.28 15.95 40.28
N LEU A 37 -11.54 16.23 39.20
CA LEU A 37 -11.65 17.50 38.45
C LEU A 37 -12.82 17.51 37.45
N VAL A 38 -13.31 16.35 37.01
CA VAL A 38 -14.36 16.26 35.98
C VAL A 38 -15.66 16.97 36.39
N PRO A 39 -16.21 16.75 37.60
CA PRO A 39 -17.45 17.40 38.03
C PRO A 39 -17.36 18.92 38.16
N LEU A 40 -16.15 19.49 38.17
CA LEU A 40 -15.95 20.95 38.24
C LEU A 40 -16.36 21.64 36.92
N GLY A 41 -16.55 20.89 35.84
CA GLY A 41 -17.16 21.38 34.59
C GLY A 41 -16.33 22.42 33.82
N ASP A 42 -15.08 22.65 34.22
CA ASP A 42 -14.19 23.58 33.53
C ASP A 42 -13.55 22.91 32.31
N ALA A 43 -13.96 23.34 31.11
CA ALA A 43 -13.47 22.79 29.85
C ALA A 43 -11.95 22.93 29.68
N PHE A 44 -11.34 24.00 30.22
CA PHE A 44 -9.91 24.22 30.10
C PHE A 44 -9.11 23.20 30.93
N THR A 45 -9.55 22.95 32.16
CA THR A 45 -9.02 21.88 33.01
C THR A 45 -9.25 20.52 32.36
N ALA A 46 -10.44 20.26 31.82
CA ALA A 46 -10.77 19.00 31.15
C ALA A 46 -9.81 18.68 29.98
N ILE A 47 -9.44 19.69 29.17
CA ILE A 47 -8.43 19.55 28.11
C ILE A 47 -7.09 19.07 28.67
N HIS A 48 -6.67 19.59 29.82
CA HIS A 48 -5.42 19.18 30.46
C HIS A 48 -5.53 17.78 31.05
N VAL A 49 -6.67 17.43 31.67
CA VAL A 49 -6.93 16.09 32.19
C VAL A 49 -6.87 15.05 31.07
N VAL A 50 -7.56 15.26 29.94
CA VAL A 50 -7.52 14.27 28.84
C VAL A 50 -6.18 14.18 28.13
N LYS A 51 -5.27 15.16 28.30
CA LYS A 51 -3.88 15.07 27.79
C LYS A 51 -2.94 14.38 28.77
N HIS A 52 -3.40 14.18 30.00
CA HIS A 52 -2.54 13.72 31.07
C HIS A 52 -2.08 12.27 30.81
N PRO A 53 -0.80 11.94 31.03
CA PRO A 53 -0.27 10.59 30.81
C PRO A 53 -0.92 9.53 31.73
N ASN A 54 -1.41 9.94 32.90
CA ASN A 54 -2.13 9.07 33.84
C ASN A 54 -3.66 9.02 33.61
N ALA A 55 -4.19 9.74 32.61
CA ALA A 55 -5.61 9.68 32.31
C ALA A 55 -5.96 8.29 31.75
N SER A 56 -6.88 7.59 32.42
CA SER A 56 -7.36 6.29 31.96
C SER A 56 -8.33 6.45 30.79
N ALA A 57 -8.51 5.38 30.00
CA ALA A 57 -9.51 5.35 28.94
C ALA A 57 -10.92 5.70 29.44
N GLN A 58 -11.30 5.16 30.61
CA GLN A 58 -12.60 5.43 31.24
C GLN A 58 -12.75 6.92 31.59
N LEU A 59 -11.73 7.53 32.20
CA LEU A 59 -11.77 8.95 32.54
C LEU A 59 -11.89 9.82 31.29
N ILE A 60 -11.19 9.45 30.21
CA ILE A 60 -11.30 10.14 28.92
C ILE A 60 -12.73 10.02 28.37
N GLU A 61 -13.35 8.83 28.43
CA GLU A 61 -14.73 8.63 28.00
C GLU A 61 -15.73 9.44 28.84
N ASP A 62 -15.55 9.47 30.16
CA ASP A 62 -16.39 10.25 31.08
C ASP A 62 -16.34 11.75 30.74
N ILE A 63 -15.14 12.28 30.46
CA ILE A 63 -14.95 13.68 30.06
C ILE A 63 -15.58 13.96 28.69
N LEU A 64 -15.46 13.03 27.73
CA LEU A 64 -16.06 13.19 26.40
C LEU A 64 -17.60 13.19 26.44
N ASN A 65 -18.19 12.51 27.41
CA ASN A 65 -19.64 12.46 27.62
C ASN A 65 -20.17 13.60 28.50
N TYR A 66 -19.28 14.39 29.12
CA TYR A 66 -19.67 15.52 29.95
C TYR A 66 -20.25 16.67 29.11
N PRO A 67 -21.29 17.39 29.58
CA PRO A 67 -22.04 18.37 28.79
C PRO A 67 -21.31 19.72 28.63
N TYR A 68 -20.15 19.73 27.98
CA TYR A 68 -19.47 20.96 27.57
C TYR A 68 -20.16 21.63 26.37
N ASP A 69 -19.87 22.92 26.12
CA ASP A 69 -20.26 23.57 24.87
C ASP A 69 -19.53 22.97 23.66
N GLU A 70 -20.07 23.15 22.46
CA GLU A 70 -19.55 22.51 21.24
C GLU A 70 -18.11 22.93 20.88
N LEU A 71 -17.72 24.17 21.14
CA LEU A 71 -16.35 24.63 20.88
C LEU A 71 -15.37 23.92 21.81
N SER A 72 -15.72 23.83 23.09
CA SER A 72 -14.97 23.10 24.11
C SER A 72 -14.88 21.61 23.79
N LYS A 73 -16.00 20.97 23.42
CA LYS A 73 -16.03 19.54 23.05
C LYS A 73 -15.05 19.21 21.93
N ASN A 74 -14.95 20.04 20.89
CA ASN A 74 -14.00 19.80 19.80
C ASN A 74 -12.55 19.86 20.26
N ARG A 75 -12.20 20.80 21.14
CA ARG A 75 -10.85 20.90 21.71
C ARG A 75 -10.53 19.73 22.63
N ILE A 76 -11.51 19.28 23.41
CA ILE A 76 -11.41 18.10 24.27
C ILE A 76 -11.24 16.84 23.41
N LYS A 77 -12.06 16.63 22.37
CA LYS A 77 -11.95 15.49 21.44
C LYS A 77 -10.57 15.41 20.78
N HIS A 78 -10.08 16.52 20.23
CA HIS A 78 -8.74 16.57 19.66
C HIS A 78 -7.69 16.12 20.69
N SER A 79 -7.77 16.67 21.91
CA SER A 79 -6.82 16.38 22.98
C SER A 79 -6.90 14.93 23.46
N ALA A 80 -8.10 14.39 23.59
CA ALA A 80 -8.37 13.00 23.96
C ALA A 80 -7.83 12.03 22.90
N PHE A 81 -8.06 12.30 21.61
CA PHE A 81 -7.65 11.38 20.54
C PHE A 81 -6.14 11.33 20.37
N MET A 82 -5.41 12.36 20.80
CA MET A 82 -3.95 12.37 20.82
C MET A 82 -3.35 11.73 22.08
N ASN A 83 -4.17 11.35 23.07
CA ASN A 83 -3.68 10.66 24.25
C ASN A 83 -3.42 9.17 23.93
N PRO A 84 -2.25 8.60 24.27
CA PRO A 84 -1.96 7.18 24.04
C PRO A 84 -2.89 6.20 24.78
N ASN A 85 -3.55 6.65 25.86
CA ASN A 85 -4.45 5.83 26.68
C ASN A 85 -5.92 5.88 26.21
N VAL A 86 -6.26 6.66 25.18
CA VAL A 86 -7.62 6.62 24.61
C VAL A 86 -7.90 5.23 24.07
N SER A 87 -9.09 4.68 24.32
CA SER A 87 -9.40 3.34 23.81
C SER A 87 -9.71 3.38 22.31
N PRO A 88 -9.38 2.30 21.58
CA PRO A 88 -9.82 2.14 20.19
C PRO A 88 -11.34 2.26 20.01
N ASP A 89 -12.12 1.82 21.00
CA ASP A 89 -13.58 1.87 20.95
C ASP A 89 -14.10 3.31 20.94
N ILE A 90 -13.46 4.23 21.68
CA ILE A 90 -13.80 5.66 21.64
C ILE A 90 -13.57 6.21 20.23
N LEU A 91 -12.45 5.87 19.59
CA LEU A 91 -12.15 6.29 18.21
C LEU A 91 -13.17 5.70 17.23
N ARG A 92 -13.54 4.43 17.40
CA ARG A 92 -14.54 3.75 16.56
C ARG A 92 -15.94 4.35 16.71
N LYS A 93 -16.36 4.72 17.92
CA LYS A 93 -17.62 5.45 18.16
C LYS A 93 -17.62 6.84 17.53
N ALA A 94 -16.45 7.49 17.49
CA ALA A 94 -16.31 8.83 16.93
C ALA A 94 -16.22 8.86 15.41
N TRP A 95 -15.73 7.79 14.79
CA TRP A 95 -15.68 7.65 13.34
C TRP A 95 -17.03 7.21 12.77
N SER A 96 -17.41 7.79 11.64
CA SER A 96 -18.59 7.39 10.88
C SER A 96 -18.36 7.63 9.38
N PRO A 97 -18.80 6.71 8.49
CA PRO A 97 -18.77 6.91 7.04
C PRO A 97 -19.50 8.17 6.57
N GLN A 98 -20.39 8.74 7.39
CA GLN A 98 -21.11 9.97 7.03
C GLN A 98 -20.29 11.25 7.24
N LEU A 99 -19.15 11.17 7.94
CA LEU A 99 -18.31 12.34 8.18
C LEU A 99 -17.73 12.85 6.86
N PRO A 100 -17.76 14.16 6.57
CA PRO A 100 -17.18 14.68 5.35
C PRO A 100 -15.65 14.48 5.36
N VAL A 101 -15.05 14.35 4.18
CA VAL A 101 -13.59 14.12 4.00
C VAL A 101 -12.76 15.21 4.69
N ASN A 102 -13.24 16.45 4.76
CA ASN A 102 -12.56 17.55 5.43
C ASN A 102 -12.87 17.67 6.94
N SER A 103 -13.55 16.69 7.52
CA SER A 103 -13.84 16.69 8.96
C SER A 103 -12.55 16.55 9.77
N PRO A 104 -12.27 17.46 10.72
CA PRO A 104 -11.13 17.33 11.63
C PRO A 104 -11.14 16.00 12.40
N LEU A 105 -12.33 15.44 12.68
CA LEU A 105 -12.46 14.16 13.38
C LEU A 105 -11.82 13.01 12.62
N VAL A 106 -11.91 13.00 11.28
CA VAL A 106 -11.28 11.96 10.45
C VAL A 106 -9.76 12.08 10.56
N GLU A 107 -9.22 13.30 10.49
CA GLU A 107 -7.78 13.53 10.66
C GLU A 107 -7.31 13.08 12.04
N TRP A 108 -8.04 13.43 13.10
CA TRP A 108 -7.68 13.07 14.47
C TRP A 108 -7.74 11.56 14.72
N VAL A 109 -8.73 10.87 14.15
CA VAL A 109 -8.81 9.40 14.22
C VAL A 109 -7.62 8.76 13.53
N VAL A 110 -7.27 9.20 12.31
CA VAL A 110 -6.13 8.66 11.55
C VAL A 110 -4.80 8.92 12.23
N GLN A 111 -4.65 10.06 12.89
CA GLN A 111 -3.43 10.44 13.60
C GLN A 111 -3.32 9.87 15.03
N SER A 112 -4.41 9.31 15.56
CA SER A 112 -4.44 8.89 16.96
C SER A 112 -3.38 7.80 17.23
N PRO A 113 -2.58 7.92 18.31
CA PRO A 113 -1.68 6.86 18.73
C PRO A 113 -2.42 5.58 19.15
N ALA A 114 -3.74 5.61 19.38
CA ALA A 114 -4.54 4.44 19.72
C ALA A 114 -5.31 3.84 18.52
N ALA A 115 -5.23 4.44 17.33
CA ALA A 115 -5.87 3.90 16.14
C ALA A 115 -5.43 2.44 15.89
N THR A 116 -6.37 1.58 15.54
CA THR A 116 -6.08 0.18 15.18
C THR A 116 -5.97 0.05 13.68
N SER A 117 -5.26 -0.99 13.22
CA SER A 117 -5.13 -1.28 11.79
C SER A 117 -6.50 -1.47 11.11
N GLU A 118 -7.40 -2.19 11.77
CA GLU A 118 -8.75 -2.43 11.31
C GLU A 118 -9.52 -1.12 11.09
N LEU A 119 -9.52 -0.21 12.08
CA LEU A 119 -10.18 1.09 11.97
C LEU A 119 -9.57 1.94 10.85
N LEU A 120 -8.24 1.94 10.71
CA LEU A 120 -7.56 2.64 9.62
C LEU A 120 -7.95 2.04 8.26
N GLY A 121 -8.05 0.71 8.17
CA GLY A 121 -8.57 -0.01 7.01
C GLY A 121 -9.96 0.46 6.60
N ASP A 122 -10.89 0.53 7.57
CA ASP A 122 -12.27 0.97 7.35
C ASP A 122 -12.34 2.44 6.91
N VAL A 123 -11.56 3.32 7.53
CA VAL A 123 -11.40 4.73 7.11
C VAL A 123 -10.88 4.81 5.67
N GLY A 124 -9.91 3.96 5.31
CA GLY A 124 -9.36 3.90 3.96
C GLY A 124 -10.38 3.50 2.92
N ILE A 125 -11.15 2.44 3.17
CA ILE A 125 -12.22 1.97 2.27
C ILE A 125 -13.29 3.05 2.08
N ASP A 126 -13.69 3.73 3.15
CA ASP A 126 -14.63 4.85 3.10
C ASP A 126 -14.07 6.03 2.31
N LEU A 127 -12.79 6.37 2.50
CA LEU A 127 -12.12 7.42 1.72
C LEU A 127 -12.11 7.10 0.22
N VAL A 128 -11.87 5.84 -0.16
CA VAL A 128 -11.96 5.38 -1.56
C VAL A 128 -13.37 5.59 -2.11
N SER A 129 -14.39 5.20 -1.35
CA SER A 129 -15.79 5.35 -1.78
C SER A 129 -16.17 6.82 -1.97
N LYS A 130 -15.75 7.68 -1.04
CA LYS A 130 -15.93 9.13 -1.13
C LYS A 130 -15.20 9.71 -2.33
N ALA A 131 -13.96 9.29 -2.56
CA ALA A 131 -13.23 9.68 -3.75
C ALA A 131 -14.01 9.32 -5.03
N ALA A 132 -14.47 8.07 -5.16
CA ALA A 132 -15.22 7.60 -6.34
C ALA A 132 -16.52 8.39 -6.57
N SER A 133 -17.24 8.68 -5.48
CA SER A 133 -18.48 9.47 -5.50
C SER A 133 -18.28 10.99 -5.64
N HIS A 134 -17.05 11.44 -5.89
CA HIS A 134 -16.70 12.85 -6.02
C HIS A 134 -16.88 13.70 -4.74
N GLN A 135 -16.97 13.06 -3.57
CA GLN A 135 -17.09 13.76 -2.29
C GLN A 135 -15.72 14.21 -1.77
N GLY A 136 -15.61 15.50 -1.45
CA GLY A 136 -14.36 16.12 -1.02
C GLY A 136 -13.46 16.57 -2.19
N SER A 137 -12.54 17.49 -1.89
CA SER A 137 -11.54 17.96 -2.85
C SER A 137 -10.40 16.96 -3.00
N LEU A 138 -9.74 16.97 -4.16
CA LEU A 138 -8.52 16.19 -4.41
C LEU A 138 -7.42 16.48 -3.37
N SER A 139 -7.30 17.74 -2.93
CA SER A 139 -6.34 18.13 -1.90
C SER A 139 -6.62 17.48 -0.55
N SER A 140 -7.87 17.42 -0.11
CA SER A 140 -8.26 16.76 1.14
C SER A 140 -8.08 15.25 1.06
N ILE A 141 -8.46 14.64 -0.08
CA ILE A 141 -8.28 13.21 -0.32
C ILE A 141 -6.79 12.84 -0.29
N SER A 142 -5.95 13.60 -0.98
CA SER A 142 -4.50 13.37 -1.02
C SER A 142 -3.87 13.52 0.36
N LYS A 143 -4.23 14.57 1.11
CA LYS A 143 -3.77 14.81 2.48
C LYS A 143 -4.13 13.64 3.40
N LEU A 144 -5.40 13.20 3.39
CA LEU A 144 -5.86 12.08 4.21
C LEU A 144 -5.23 10.75 3.81
N SER A 145 -5.08 10.49 2.52
CA SER A 145 -4.39 9.30 2.02
C SER A 145 -2.94 9.28 2.51
N GLY A 146 -2.25 10.42 2.46
CA GLY A 146 -0.88 10.55 2.97
C GLY A 146 -0.77 10.31 4.48
N MET A 147 -1.75 10.76 5.27
CA MET A 147 -1.80 10.47 6.71
C MET A 147 -2.10 8.99 6.98
N LEU A 148 -3.08 8.42 6.27
CA LEU A 148 -3.53 7.04 6.44
C LEU A 148 -2.42 6.04 6.12
N PHE A 149 -1.88 6.12 4.92
CA PHE A 149 -0.77 5.26 4.51
C PHE A 149 0.52 5.62 5.25
N GLY A 150 0.61 6.87 5.71
CA GLY A 150 1.58 7.37 6.66
C GLY A 150 1.67 6.61 7.99
N ASN A 151 0.55 6.00 8.42
CA ASN A 151 0.39 5.46 9.75
C ASN A 151 1.06 4.08 9.89
N ALA A 152 2.03 3.98 10.81
CA ALA A 152 2.81 2.76 11.04
C ALA A 152 1.99 1.55 11.52
N LYS A 153 0.76 1.77 12.00
CA LYS A 153 -0.14 0.70 12.46
C LYS A 153 -0.97 0.11 11.34
N LEU A 154 -1.03 0.73 10.15
CA LEU A 154 -1.72 0.15 9.01
C LEU A 154 -0.94 -1.06 8.50
N THR A 155 -1.57 -2.23 8.55
CA THR A 155 -0.95 -3.51 8.17
C THR A 155 -0.97 -3.68 6.65
N GLN A 156 -0.13 -4.59 6.15
CA GLN A 156 -0.15 -4.95 4.73
C GLN A 156 -1.51 -5.51 4.29
N ALA A 157 -2.17 -6.32 5.14
CA ALA A 157 -3.47 -6.89 4.83
C ALA A 157 -4.53 -5.78 4.63
N ASP A 158 -4.59 -4.80 5.54
CA ASP A 158 -5.54 -3.69 5.44
C ASP A 158 -5.22 -2.75 4.29
N MET A 159 -3.93 -2.53 4.01
CA MET A 159 -3.50 -1.80 2.82
C MET A 159 -3.94 -2.51 1.53
N GLY A 160 -3.83 -3.85 1.48
CA GLY A 160 -4.34 -4.66 0.37
C GLY A 160 -5.84 -4.49 0.16
N ARG A 161 -6.64 -4.57 1.24
CA ARG A 161 -8.09 -4.32 1.17
C ARG A 161 -8.42 -2.93 0.61
N ILE A 162 -7.69 -1.89 1.02
CA ILE A 162 -7.87 -0.54 0.50
C ILE A 162 -7.53 -0.47 -1.00
N LEU A 163 -6.41 -1.08 -1.42
CA LEU A 163 -5.99 -1.11 -2.82
C LEU A 163 -6.99 -1.85 -3.73
N GLU A 164 -7.51 -2.99 -3.27
CA GLU A 164 -8.56 -3.72 -3.98
C GLU A 164 -9.81 -2.85 -4.16
N SER A 165 -10.22 -2.14 -3.09
CA SER A 165 -11.31 -1.18 -3.16
C SER A 165 -11.03 -0.05 -4.16
N MET A 166 -9.81 0.49 -4.18
CA MET A 166 -9.40 1.52 -5.14
C MET A 166 -9.54 1.04 -6.57
N ILE A 167 -9.10 -0.18 -6.89
CA ILE A 167 -9.22 -0.74 -8.24
C ILE A 167 -10.68 -0.94 -8.62
N SER A 168 -11.50 -1.46 -7.70
CA SER A 168 -12.90 -1.69 -7.97
C SER A 168 -13.67 -0.38 -8.20
N GLN A 169 -13.36 0.68 -7.47
CA GLN A 169 -14.20 1.89 -7.43
C GLN A 169 -13.64 3.08 -8.22
N LEU A 170 -12.32 3.17 -8.39
CA LEU A 170 -11.65 4.32 -9.02
C LEU A 170 -11.10 4.00 -10.43
N SER A 171 -11.38 2.82 -10.98
CA SER A 171 -10.91 2.42 -12.32
C SER A 171 -11.33 3.39 -13.46
N VAL A 172 -12.38 4.18 -13.24
CA VAL A 172 -12.90 5.14 -14.22
C VAL A 172 -12.34 6.56 -14.03
N ASP A 173 -12.00 6.96 -12.80
CA ASP A 173 -11.54 8.32 -12.45
C ASP A 173 -10.05 8.33 -12.09
N SER A 174 -9.23 8.63 -13.09
CA SER A 174 -7.77 8.56 -12.97
C SER A 174 -7.18 9.61 -12.05
N ASP A 175 -7.75 10.81 -12.00
CA ASP A 175 -7.13 11.90 -11.25
C ASP A 175 -7.29 11.66 -9.74
N ARG A 176 -8.45 11.12 -9.34
CA ARG A 176 -8.70 10.71 -7.94
C ARG A 176 -7.96 9.44 -7.56
N ALA A 177 -7.89 8.45 -8.46
CA ALA A 177 -7.06 7.27 -8.26
C ALA A 177 -5.60 7.65 -8.00
N VAL A 178 -5.04 8.54 -8.82
CA VAL A 178 -3.67 9.05 -8.67
C VAL A 178 -3.53 9.83 -7.35
N ALA A 179 -4.45 10.72 -7.02
CA ALA A 179 -4.37 11.50 -5.77
C ALA A 179 -4.35 10.63 -4.51
N MET A 180 -5.07 9.50 -4.51
CA MET A 180 -5.04 8.51 -3.41
C MET A 180 -3.81 7.60 -3.45
N ALA A 181 -3.34 7.22 -4.64
CA ALA A 181 -2.22 6.29 -4.81
C ALA A 181 -0.84 6.96 -4.69
N GLN A 182 -0.73 8.27 -4.93
CA GLN A 182 0.55 8.99 -4.93
C GLN A 182 1.32 8.86 -3.60
N PRO A 183 0.68 8.96 -2.41
CA PRO A 183 1.39 8.79 -1.14
C PRO A 183 1.88 7.35 -0.91
N LEU A 184 1.21 6.35 -1.50
CA LEU A 184 1.61 4.95 -1.43
C LEU A 184 2.90 4.69 -2.21
N ALA A 185 2.95 5.16 -3.46
CA ALA A 185 4.08 4.92 -4.36
C ALA A 185 5.38 5.55 -3.85
N SER A 186 5.31 6.76 -3.30
CA SER A 186 6.49 7.51 -2.87
C SER A 186 7.10 7.06 -1.55
N LYS A 187 6.30 6.50 -0.63
CA LYS A 187 6.75 6.29 0.76
C LYS A 187 6.69 4.83 1.23
N TYR A 188 5.92 3.97 0.56
CA TYR A 188 5.64 2.62 1.04
C TYR A 188 5.86 1.51 0.02
N ALA A 189 6.34 1.84 -1.19
CA ALA A 189 6.64 0.83 -2.21
C ALA A 189 7.59 -0.27 -1.71
N GLU A 190 8.53 0.04 -0.81
CA GLU A 190 9.45 -0.95 -0.23
C GLU A 190 8.77 -1.92 0.75
N LYS A 191 7.64 -1.51 1.35
CA LYS A 191 6.92 -2.29 2.37
C LYS A 191 5.70 -3.01 1.82
N MET A 192 5.41 -2.85 0.54
CA MET A 192 4.29 -3.52 -0.12
C MET A 192 4.66 -4.93 -0.52
N THR A 193 3.68 -5.83 -0.48
CA THR A 193 3.83 -7.14 -1.12
C THR A 193 3.91 -6.96 -2.63
N PRO A 194 4.49 -7.91 -3.38
CA PRO A 194 4.43 -7.92 -4.82
C PRO A 194 3.01 -7.68 -5.33
N GLU A 195 2.00 -8.38 -4.79
CA GLU A 195 0.61 -8.22 -5.20
C GLU A 195 0.09 -6.79 -4.98
N ALA A 196 0.43 -6.13 -3.87
CA ALA A 196 0.03 -4.74 -3.62
C ALA A 196 0.73 -3.76 -4.59
N LEU A 197 1.99 -4.00 -4.94
CA LEU A 197 2.71 -3.24 -5.96
C LEU A 197 2.11 -3.43 -7.34
N GLU A 198 1.65 -4.64 -7.65
CA GLU A 198 0.97 -4.97 -8.91
C GLU A 198 -0.36 -4.23 -9.03
N LEU A 199 -1.17 -4.23 -7.97
CA LEU A 199 -2.42 -3.48 -7.89
C LEU A 199 -2.16 -1.96 -8.04
N LEU A 200 -1.13 -1.45 -7.36
CA LEU A 200 -0.73 -0.04 -7.45
C LEU A 200 -0.23 0.34 -8.85
N ALA A 201 0.55 -0.54 -9.51
CA ALA A 201 1.00 -0.35 -10.88
C ALA A 201 -0.17 -0.37 -11.88
N GLY A 202 -1.18 -1.20 -11.65
CA GLY A 202 -2.44 -1.19 -12.39
C GLY A 202 -3.15 0.17 -12.31
N LEU A 203 -3.31 0.70 -11.10
CA LEU A 203 -3.92 2.01 -10.83
C LEU A 203 -3.10 3.16 -11.44
N GLN A 204 -1.78 3.08 -11.37
CA GLN A 204 -0.87 4.10 -11.87
C GLN A 204 -0.48 3.92 -13.33
N SER A 205 -1.05 2.99 -14.08
CA SER A 205 -0.76 2.83 -15.52
C SER A 205 -1.00 4.11 -16.36
N ARG A 206 -1.77 5.08 -15.83
CA ARG A 206 -1.94 6.44 -16.37
C ARG A 206 -0.93 7.48 -15.86
N SER A 207 -0.16 7.20 -14.81
CA SER A 207 0.83 8.11 -14.20
C SER A 207 2.20 7.49 -13.93
N VAL A 208 2.47 6.24 -14.38
CA VAL A 208 3.56 5.37 -13.91
C VAL A 208 4.81 6.19 -13.61
N ASP A 209 5.06 6.38 -12.33
CA ASP A 209 6.19 7.14 -11.86
C ASP A 209 7.46 6.38 -12.26
N ALA A 210 8.50 7.09 -12.67
CA ALA A 210 9.73 6.49 -13.20
C ALA A 210 10.40 5.53 -12.20
N GLN A 211 10.07 5.65 -10.91
CA GLN A 211 10.56 4.79 -9.83
C GLN A 211 9.91 3.39 -9.80
N LEU A 212 8.63 3.25 -10.16
CA LEU A 212 7.97 1.93 -10.21
C LEU A 212 8.42 1.10 -11.42
N VAL A 213 8.71 1.77 -12.54
CA VAL A 213 9.26 1.16 -13.77
C VAL A 213 10.63 0.50 -13.53
N GLN A 214 11.35 0.91 -12.49
CA GLN A 214 12.68 0.37 -12.17
C GLN A 214 12.62 -0.95 -11.39
N ARG A 215 11.44 -1.39 -10.91
CA ARG A 215 11.30 -2.67 -10.19
C ARG A 215 10.89 -3.78 -11.13
N ALA A 216 11.88 -4.55 -11.60
CA ALA A 216 11.68 -5.71 -12.48
C ALA A 216 10.70 -6.75 -11.91
N GLU A 217 10.63 -6.85 -10.58
CA GLU A 217 9.79 -7.80 -9.83
C GLU A 217 8.28 -7.63 -10.13
N ILE A 218 7.79 -6.41 -10.32
CA ILE A 218 6.36 -6.11 -10.58
C ILE A 218 5.88 -6.75 -11.88
N PHE A 219 6.80 -6.92 -12.84
CA PHE A 219 6.52 -7.43 -14.18
C PHE A 219 6.82 -8.93 -14.31
N THR A 220 7.16 -9.61 -13.21
CA THR A 220 7.25 -11.08 -13.19
C THR A 220 5.92 -11.76 -12.89
N SER A 221 4.90 -11.01 -12.48
CA SER A 221 3.56 -11.53 -12.20
C SER A 221 2.64 -11.35 -13.40
N THR A 222 2.18 -12.48 -13.95
CA THR A 222 1.20 -12.53 -15.04
C THR A 222 -0.11 -11.83 -14.65
N LYS A 223 -0.52 -11.93 -13.37
CA LYS A 223 -1.75 -11.30 -12.86
C LYS A 223 -1.66 -9.77 -12.84
N ALA A 224 -0.49 -9.22 -12.53
CA ALA A 224 -0.20 -7.79 -12.57
C ALA A 224 -0.38 -7.22 -13.97
N ILE A 225 0.27 -7.90 -14.92
CA ILE A 225 0.28 -7.54 -16.32
C ILE A 225 -1.15 -7.57 -16.86
N THR A 226 -1.86 -8.67 -16.63
CA THR A 226 -3.27 -8.82 -17.04
C THR A 226 -4.15 -7.74 -16.44
N THR A 227 -3.91 -7.35 -15.18
CA THR A 227 -4.64 -6.26 -14.52
C THR A 227 -4.33 -4.90 -15.16
N ILE A 228 -3.05 -4.57 -15.39
CA ILE A 228 -2.60 -3.35 -16.07
C ILE A 228 -3.21 -3.24 -17.48
N PHE A 229 -3.27 -4.35 -18.22
CA PHE A 229 -3.88 -4.39 -19.56
C PHE A 229 -5.40 -4.23 -19.51
N LYS A 230 -6.08 -4.82 -18.51
CA LYS A 230 -7.54 -4.70 -18.31
C LYS A 230 -7.96 -3.32 -17.81
N THR A 231 -7.20 -2.71 -16.90
CA THR A 231 -7.58 -1.44 -16.24
C THR A 231 -6.98 -0.20 -16.91
N GLY A 232 -5.81 -0.30 -17.53
CA GLY A 232 -5.08 0.84 -18.09
C GLY A 232 -5.61 1.37 -19.44
N GLY A 233 -6.53 0.63 -20.07
CA GLY A 233 -7.16 1.03 -21.34
C GLY A 233 -6.17 1.22 -22.51
N PRO A 234 -6.55 1.97 -23.56
CA PRO A 234 -5.70 2.21 -24.74
C PRO A 234 -4.42 3.02 -24.46
N LEU A 235 -4.37 3.72 -23.32
CA LEU A 235 -3.27 4.63 -22.95
C LEU A 235 -2.14 3.92 -22.21
N SER A 236 -2.42 2.87 -21.43
CA SER A 236 -1.37 1.98 -20.90
C SER A 236 -0.66 1.24 -22.03
N ARG A 237 -1.39 0.86 -23.09
CA ARG A 237 -0.81 0.32 -24.33
C ARG A 237 0.23 1.27 -24.91
N ASN A 238 0.04 2.59 -24.90
CA ASN A 238 1.02 3.54 -25.47
C ASN A 238 2.16 3.93 -24.50
N ARG A 239 2.09 3.59 -23.20
CA ARG A 239 3.08 3.98 -22.18
C ARG A 239 3.99 2.85 -21.72
N LEU A 240 3.57 1.59 -21.86
CA LEU A 240 4.41 0.38 -21.80
C LEU A 240 5.39 0.30 -23.00
N PHE A 241 5.92 1.44 -23.45
CA PHE A 241 6.87 1.54 -24.56
C PHE A 241 7.98 2.55 -24.26
N LYS A 242 8.26 2.79 -22.97
CA LYS A 242 9.33 3.68 -22.52
C LYS A 242 10.50 2.93 -21.90
N ASN A 243 10.32 1.67 -21.47
CA ASN A 243 11.39 0.84 -20.93
C ASN A 243 11.45 -0.48 -21.72
N LEU A 244 12.09 -0.38 -22.88
CA LEU A 244 12.02 -1.30 -24.01
C LEU A 244 12.36 -2.77 -23.66
N SER A 245 13.24 -3.01 -22.70
CA SER A 245 13.61 -4.35 -22.22
C SER A 245 12.54 -4.97 -21.33
N MET A 246 11.86 -4.18 -20.51
CA MET A 246 10.75 -4.64 -19.66
C MET A 246 9.47 -4.84 -20.47
N ASP A 247 9.24 -3.92 -21.43
CA ASP A 247 8.09 -3.97 -22.32
C ASP A 247 8.10 -5.25 -23.18
N SER A 248 9.28 -5.69 -23.63
CA SER A 248 9.48 -6.93 -24.39
C SER A 248 9.19 -8.20 -23.57
N LEU A 249 9.57 -8.23 -22.28
CA LEU A 249 9.34 -9.37 -21.38
C LEU A 249 7.85 -9.53 -21.03
N VAL A 250 7.14 -8.41 -20.86
CA VAL A 250 5.71 -8.36 -20.52
C VAL A 250 4.84 -8.77 -21.72
N LEU A 251 5.16 -8.26 -22.91
CA LEU A 251 4.42 -8.51 -24.16
C LEU A 251 4.38 -9.98 -24.57
N LEU A 252 5.36 -10.77 -24.12
CA LEU A 252 5.47 -12.15 -24.51
C LEU A 252 4.72 -13.10 -23.57
N THR A 253 4.23 -12.64 -22.42
CA THR A 253 3.48 -13.51 -21.50
C THR A 253 2.16 -14.03 -22.12
N ASP A 254 1.81 -15.30 -21.87
CA ASP A 254 0.64 -15.97 -22.46
C ASP A 254 -0.66 -15.16 -22.27
N ASP A 255 -0.89 -14.66 -21.05
CA ASP A 255 -2.10 -13.89 -20.75
C ASP A 255 -2.20 -12.60 -21.59
N VAL A 256 -1.08 -11.95 -21.92
CA VAL A 256 -1.09 -10.71 -22.73
C VAL A 256 -1.47 -11.00 -24.17
N LEU A 257 -0.92 -12.08 -24.72
CA LEU A 257 -1.21 -12.49 -26.09
C LEU A 257 -2.68 -12.94 -26.24
N GLU A 258 -3.29 -13.49 -25.19
CA GLU A 258 -4.72 -13.84 -25.20
C GLU A 258 -5.67 -12.64 -25.25
N VAL A 259 -5.31 -11.49 -24.65
CA VAL A 259 -6.15 -10.28 -24.64
C VAL A 259 -5.77 -9.22 -25.69
N MET A 260 -4.65 -9.37 -26.39
CA MET A 260 -4.23 -8.42 -27.43
C MET A 260 -4.85 -8.74 -28.79
N SER A 261 -5.20 -7.67 -29.52
CA SER A 261 -5.64 -7.82 -30.91
C SER A 261 -4.45 -8.07 -31.84
N GLU A 262 -4.64 -8.81 -32.92
CA GLU A 262 -3.59 -9.09 -33.92
C GLU A 262 -2.87 -7.81 -34.41
N PRO A 263 -3.57 -6.69 -34.70
CA PRO A 263 -2.89 -5.42 -35.04
C PRO A 263 -1.98 -4.88 -33.95
N ASP A 264 -2.36 -5.03 -32.68
CA ASP A 264 -1.55 -4.57 -31.54
C ASP A 264 -0.31 -5.43 -31.33
N ILE A 265 -0.46 -6.76 -31.51
CA ILE A 265 0.66 -7.72 -31.48
C ILE A 265 1.67 -7.35 -32.58
N LYS A 266 1.20 -7.13 -33.81
CA LYS A 266 2.05 -6.71 -34.93
C LYS A 266 2.78 -5.40 -34.67
N LYS A 267 2.09 -4.40 -34.10
CA LYS A 267 2.69 -3.12 -33.75
C LYS A 267 3.79 -3.27 -32.69
N ALA A 268 3.55 -4.12 -31.69
CA ALA A 268 4.51 -4.42 -30.63
C ALA A 268 5.75 -5.14 -31.18
N LEU A 269 5.56 -6.15 -32.03
CA LEU A 269 6.67 -6.89 -32.65
C LEU A 269 7.55 -6.01 -33.54
N ARG A 270 6.95 -5.13 -34.35
CA ARG A 270 7.71 -4.15 -35.16
C ARG A 270 8.51 -3.17 -34.30
N ALA A 271 7.97 -2.78 -33.13
CA ALA A 271 8.70 -1.94 -32.19
C ALA A 271 9.91 -2.68 -31.58
N ILE A 272 9.78 -3.98 -31.28
CA ILE A 272 10.87 -4.83 -30.79
C ILE A 272 11.93 -5.04 -31.88
N ASP A 273 11.52 -5.27 -33.13
CA ASP A 273 12.43 -5.49 -34.25
C ASP A 273 13.25 -4.25 -34.60
N GLY A 274 12.66 -3.05 -34.49
CA GLY A 274 13.38 -1.78 -34.60
C GLY A 274 14.45 -1.56 -33.52
N LEU A 275 14.57 -2.46 -32.55
CA LEU A 275 15.53 -2.44 -31.44
C LEU A 275 16.54 -3.59 -31.50
N ALA A 276 16.46 -4.45 -32.52
CA ALA A 276 17.28 -5.65 -32.65
C ALA A 276 18.79 -5.38 -32.69
N ASP A 277 19.21 -4.15 -33.01
CA ASP A 277 20.61 -3.69 -32.96
C ASP A 277 21.16 -3.55 -31.52
N GLN A 278 20.30 -3.63 -30.49
CA GLN A 278 20.71 -3.60 -29.08
C GLN A 278 20.76 -5.01 -28.49
N SER A 279 21.97 -5.58 -28.39
CA SER A 279 22.25 -6.95 -27.93
C SER A 279 21.66 -7.33 -26.55
N VAL A 280 21.32 -6.34 -25.73
CA VAL A 280 20.69 -6.51 -24.41
C VAL A 280 19.19 -6.80 -24.53
N VAL A 281 18.50 -6.16 -25.49
CA VAL A 281 17.06 -6.32 -25.71
C VAL A 281 16.76 -7.68 -26.36
N THR A 282 17.59 -8.09 -27.33
CA THR A 282 17.49 -9.41 -27.96
C THR A 282 17.74 -10.56 -26.97
N ARG A 283 18.64 -10.37 -25.99
CA ARG A 283 18.89 -11.37 -24.93
C ARG A 283 17.76 -11.42 -23.91
N ALA A 284 17.23 -10.28 -23.48
CA ALA A 284 16.10 -10.22 -22.55
C ALA A 284 14.81 -10.77 -23.19
N ALA A 285 14.57 -10.50 -24.48
CA ALA A 285 13.47 -11.09 -25.23
C ALA A 285 13.64 -12.60 -25.39
N ALA A 286 14.85 -13.08 -25.69
CA ALA A 286 15.13 -14.51 -25.73
C ALA A 286 14.89 -15.19 -24.38
N ASP A 287 15.39 -14.64 -23.26
CA ASP A 287 15.15 -15.17 -21.91
C ASP A 287 13.66 -15.16 -21.54
N GLY A 288 12.90 -14.14 -21.99
CA GLY A 288 11.45 -14.07 -21.84
C GLY A 288 10.74 -15.20 -22.58
N VAL A 289 11.01 -15.36 -23.88
CA VAL A 289 10.43 -16.41 -24.72
C VAL A 289 10.80 -17.82 -24.24
N LEU A 290 12.01 -17.99 -23.71
CA LEU A 290 12.46 -19.27 -23.15
C LEU A 290 11.70 -19.66 -21.88
N ARG A 291 11.22 -18.69 -21.09
CA ARG A 291 10.32 -18.96 -19.95
C ARG A 291 8.91 -19.37 -20.39
N LEU A 292 8.47 -18.93 -21.56
CA LEU A 292 7.18 -19.29 -22.16
C LEU A 292 7.18 -20.68 -22.80
N ASP A 293 8.34 -21.18 -23.24
CA ASP A 293 8.47 -22.52 -23.82
C ASP A 293 8.16 -23.64 -22.80
N GLN A 294 8.31 -23.36 -21.50
CA GLN A 294 7.86 -24.27 -20.45
C GLN A 294 6.33 -24.40 -20.37
N LEU A 295 5.58 -23.51 -21.03
CA LEU A 295 4.13 -23.38 -20.90
C LEU A 295 3.35 -23.75 -22.18
N VAL A 296 3.81 -23.46 -23.42
CA VAL A 296 2.96 -23.71 -24.61
C VAL A 296 3.71 -24.06 -25.92
N THR A 297 3.67 -25.34 -26.32
CA THR A 297 4.19 -25.86 -27.62
C THR A 297 3.42 -25.33 -28.84
N LYS A 298 2.19 -24.84 -28.65
CA LYS A 298 1.27 -24.40 -29.72
C LYS A 298 1.52 -22.95 -30.16
N MET A 299 2.09 -22.13 -29.28
CA MET A 299 2.33 -20.71 -29.53
C MET A 299 3.59 -20.49 -30.37
N HIS A 300 4.58 -21.39 -30.26
CA HIS A 300 5.82 -21.36 -31.05
C HIS A 300 5.58 -21.29 -32.56
N LYS A 301 4.60 -22.06 -33.06
CA LYS A 301 4.29 -22.09 -34.49
C LYS A 301 3.62 -20.79 -34.94
N THR A 302 2.60 -20.34 -34.21
CA THR A 302 1.84 -19.13 -34.56
C THR A 302 2.69 -17.87 -34.42
N LEU A 303 3.46 -17.75 -33.33
CA LEU A 303 4.33 -16.59 -33.11
C LEU A 303 5.50 -16.59 -34.09
N GLY A 304 6.08 -17.76 -34.39
CA GLY A 304 7.13 -17.89 -35.41
C GLY A 304 6.64 -17.51 -36.81
N GLU A 305 5.47 -18.00 -37.22
CA GLU A 305 4.83 -17.63 -38.49
C GLU A 305 4.53 -16.13 -38.56
N LEU A 306 4.08 -15.53 -37.45
CA LEU A 306 3.75 -14.11 -37.39
C LEU A 306 5.00 -13.21 -37.39
N LEU A 307 6.06 -13.60 -36.68
CA LEU A 307 7.37 -12.92 -36.70
C LEU A 307 7.99 -12.95 -38.10
N LEU A 308 7.91 -14.10 -38.79
CA LEU A 308 8.39 -14.24 -40.16
C LEU A 308 7.54 -13.44 -41.16
N ALA A 309 6.22 -13.43 -41.00
CA ALA A 309 5.31 -12.67 -41.86
C ALA A 309 5.51 -11.15 -41.76
N GLU A 310 5.94 -10.67 -40.58
CA GLU A 310 6.18 -9.25 -40.32
C GLU A 310 7.63 -8.82 -40.58
N GLY A 311 8.49 -9.73 -41.05
CA GLY A 311 9.89 -9.44 -41.37
C GLY A 311 10.82 -9.30 -40.17
N CYS A 312 10.37 -9.70 -38.97
CA CYS A 312 11.13 -9.61 -37.72
C CYS A 312 12.18 -10.72 -37.59
N THR A 313 13.04 -10.86 -38.60
CA THR A 313 13.94 -12.01 -38.74
C THR A 313 15.02 -12.05 -37.67
N ALA A 314 15.47 -10.90 -37.17
CA ALA A 314 16.50 -10.82 -36.14
C ALA A 314 15.97 -11.29 -34.77
N VAL A 315 14.75 -10.89 -34.42
CA VAL A 315 14.06 -11.34 -33.20
C VAL A 315 13.78 -12.84 -33.28
N TYR A 316 13.28 -13.32 -34.42
CA TYR A 316 13.05 -14.74 -34.66
C TYR A 316 14.34 -15.57 -34.52
N GLN A 317 15.45 -15.11 -35.11
CA GLN A 317 16.75 -15.77 -35.00
C GLN A 317 17.29 -15.78 -33.57
N ALA A 318 17.13 -14.69 -32.81
CA ALA A 318 17.53 -14.62 -31.41
C ALA A 318 16.75 -15.61 -30.54
N ILE A 319 15.45 -15.75 -30.78
CA ILE A 319 14.59 -16.74 -30.13
C ILE A 319 15.09 -18.16 -30.45
N GLN A 320 15.29 -18.47 -31.73
CA GLN A 320 15.78 -19.78 -32.16
C GLN A 320 17.16 -20.13 -31.57
N ALA A 321 18.06 -19.15 -31.49
CA ALA A 321 19.38 -19.33 -30.86
C ALA A 321 19.28 -19.61 -29.36
N GLY A 322 18.41 -18.88 -28.65
CA GLY A 322 18.12 -19.11 -27.24
C GLY A 322 17.56 -20.51 -26.98
N MET A 323 16.61 -20.95 -27.81
CA MET A 323 16.03 -22.30 -27.73
C MET A 323 17.06 -23.40 -27.92
N LEU A 324 17.92 -23.25 -28.93
CA LEU A 324 18.99 -24.22 -29.19
C LEU A 324 19.94 -24.33 -28.00
N GLN A 325 20.29 -23.19 -27.38
CA GLN A 325 21.14 -23.16 -26.19
C GLN A 325 20.48 -23.88 -25.00
N LEU A 326 19.17 -23.70 -24.81
CA LEU A 326 18.42 -24.38 -23.76
C LEU A 326 18.33 -25.90 -24.00
N GLN A 327 18.11 -26.34 -25.24
CA GLN A 327 18.14 -27.76 -25.60
C GLN A 327 19.52 -28.38 -25.34
N ILE A 328 20.60 -27.66 -25.65
CA ILE A 328 21.96 -28.10 -25.35
C ILE A 328 22.14 -28.27 -23.83
N MET A 329 21.67 -27.30 -23.02
CA MET A 329 21.75 -27.37 -21.56
C MET A 329 20.91 -28.51 -20.97
N GLN A 330 19.69 -28.74 -21.49
CA GLN A 330 18.81 -29.83 -21.06
C GLN A 330 19.40 -31.20 -21.43
N ASN A 331 20.02 -31.33 -22.60
CA ASN A 331 20.68 -32.58 -23.01
C ASN A 331 21.96 -32.84 -22.18
N ALA A 332 22.72 -31.80 -21.85
CA ALA A 332 23.91 -31.92 -20.99
C ALA A 332 23.54 -32.38 -19.56
N THR A 333 22.49 -31.80 -18.98
CA THR A 333 21.99 -32.18 -17.65
C THR A 333 21.25 -33.53 -17.63
N GLY A 334 20.66 -33.93 -18.76
CA GLY A 334 20.10 -35.27 -18.96
C GLY A 334 21.18 -36.36 -19.07
N GLN A 335 22.33 -36.06 -19.67
CA GLN A 335 23.47 -36.99 -19.75
C GLN A 335 24.17 -37.20 -18.40
N GLU A 336 24.29 -36.16 -17.56
CA GLU A 336 24.84 -36.31 -16.19
C GLU A 336 24.01 -37.23 -15.28
N ASN A 337 22.71 -37.38 -15.56
CA ASN A 337 21.85 -38.31 -14.82
C ASN A 337 21.82 -39.72 -15.42
N ALA A 338 22.26 -39.89 -16.67
CA ALA A 338 22.34 -41.20 -17.35
C ALA A 338 23.68 -41.91 -17.11
N ASP A 339 24.77 -41.15 -17.00
CA ASP A 339 26.09 -41.68 -16.62
C ASP A 339 26.21 -41.74 -15.09
N GLY A 340 25.66 -42.80 -14.50
CA GLY A 340 25.63 -43.03 -13.05
C GLY A 340 26.99 -43.01 -12.35
N GLN A 341 27.54 -41.82 -12.07
CA GLN A 341 28.61 -41.64 -11.10
C GLN A 341 28.00 -41.55 -9.71
N GLN A 342 28.19 -42.63 -8.94
CA GLN A 342 27.88 -42.65 -7.51
C GLN A 342 28.55 -41.47 -6.79
N PRO A 343 27.88 -40.85 -5.80
CA PRO A 343 28.44 -39.75 -5.05
C PRO A 343 29.67 -40.22 -4.27
N VAL A 344 30.84 -39.73 -4.64
CA VAL A 344 32.07 -39.90 -3.87
C VAL A 344 31.87 -39.23 -2.52
N SER A 345 31.72 -40.06 -1.50
CA SER A 345 31.61 -39.67 -0.09
C SER A 345 32.82 -38.81 0.29
N ARG A 346 32.61 -37.49 0.46
CA ARG A 346 33.63 -36.60 1.06
C ARG A 346 33.79 -36.98 2.53
N ARG A 347 34.84 -37.77 2.80
CA ARG A 347 35.43 -37.93 4.14
C ARG A 347 35.77 -36.56 4.71
N ARG A 348 35.28 -36.30 5.93
CA ARG A 348 35.84 -35.32 6.86
C ARG A 348 37.35 -35.58 7.01
N LEU A 349 38.16 -34.57 6.75
CA LEU A 349 39.49 -34.46 7.35
C LEU A 349 39.39 -33.40 8.44
N GLN A 350 39.56 -33.85 9.67
CA GLN A 350 40.00 -33.04 10.79
C GLN A 350 41.44 -32.60 10.50
N LEU A 351 41.70 -31.29 10.63
CA LEU A 351 42.85 -30.72 11.33
C LEU A 351 42.50 -29.27 11.67
#